data_AF-A0A965UT07-F1
#
_entry.id   AF-A0A965UT07-F1
#
_cell.length_a   1.000
_cell.length_b   1.000
_cell.length_c   1.000
_cell.angle_alpha   90.00
_cell.angle_beta   90.00
_cell.angle_gamma   90.00
#
_symmetry.space_group_name_H-M   'P 1'
#
loop_
_entity.id
_entity.type
_entity.pdbx_description
1 polymer ?
#
loop_
_entity_poly.entity_id
_entity_poly.type
_entity_poly.pdbx_seq_one_letter_code
_entity_poly.pdbx_strand_id
1 'polypeptide(L)'
;MFAQRYHKDKTVLDAARERVSFVFDQFETITVSVSGGKDSTVLAHLAMVEAHRRGRRINLFFLDEEAMYQSSIDQIEYLMDLYPENVNKLWLQIEFRLTNATSFDEGQLICWEAGKHKEWMRSKKAYAIQHRMWSLESQTVRDRNKGFGFYDAIENFERCYTNTAFLVGLRAAGESPNRWRAVVKNPISINGHRVFWGSPKGANFTLYPMYDWNTSDVWRYIYDEKLRYSKIYDFQLKKGYPLNEMRVSSLIHERSFKSLCDLPEFEPKTYARLCKRIKGIALAQETGKNAKLFRARKLPKNFKSWIAYRDFLLQT
;
A
#
# COMPACT_ATOMS: atom_id res chain seq x y z
N MET A 1 36.29 -2.73 -6.36
CA MET A 1 35.04 -2.64 -5.58
C MET A 1 34.13 -1.64 -6.31
N PHE A 2 32.94 -2.06 -6.75
CA PHE A 2 32.02 -1.17 -7.45
C PHE A 2 31.02 -0.60 -6.45
N ALA A 3 30.87 0.73 -6.42
CA ALA A 3 30.02 1.44 -5.48
C ALA A 3 29.05 2.35 -6.24
N GLN A 4 27.88 2.56 -5.67
CA GLN A 4 26.91 3.54 -6.15
C GLN A 4 27.52 4.94 -6.10
N ARG A 5 27.37 5.70 -7.20
CA ARG A 5 27.91 7.06 -7.32
C ARG A 5 26.76 8.07 -7.27
N TYR A 6 26.91 9.07 -6.42
CA TYR A 6 26.01 10.22 -6.32
C TYR A 6 26.69 11.43 -6.92
N HIS A 7 25.98 12.17 -7.79
CA HIS A 7 26.50 13.38 -8.42
C HIS A 7 26.02 14.60 -7.64
N LYS A 8 26.95 15.47 -7.23
CA LYS A 8 26.63 16.65 -6.41
C LYS A 8 25.79 17.68 -7.16
N ASP A 9 25.89 17.72 -8.49
CA ASP A 9 25.21 18.70 -9.34
C ASP A 9 23.85 18.24 -9.85
N LYS A 10 23.32 17.12 -9.29
CA LYS A 10 22.07 16.50 -9.73
C LYS A 10 21.09 16.40 -8.57
N THR A 11 19.86 16.88 -8.77
CA THR A 11 18.82 16.71 -7.74
C THR A 11 18.33 15.27 -7.69
N VAL A 12 17.74 14.85 -6.57
CA VAL A 12 17.11 13.52 -6.46
C VAL A 12 15.96 13.35 -7.45
N LEU A 13 15.33 14.45 -7.87
CA LEU A 13 14.29 14.46 -8.89
C LEU A 13 14.86 14.17 -10.28
N ASP A 14 15.95 14.83 -10.66
CA ASP A 14 16.62 14.58 -11.95
C ASP A 14 17.10 13.13 -12.04
N ALA A 15 17.73 12.63 -10.96
CA ALA A 15 18.16 11.24 -10.88
C ALA A 15 16.98 10.24 -10.92
N ALA A 16 15.82 10.58 -10.35
CA ALA A 16 14.62 9.75 -10.45
C ALA A 16 14.04 9.74 -11.87
N ARG A 17 13.98 10.90 -12.53
CA ARG A 17 13.55 11.01 -13.95
C ARG A 17 14.44 10.20 -14.87
N GLU A 18 15.76 10.23 -14.68
CA GLU A 18 16.70 9.39 -15.43
C GLU A 18 16.49 7.89 -15.18
N ARG A 19 16.27 7.48 -13.93
CA ARG A 19 15.96 6.09 -13.59
C ARG A 19 14.65 5.63 -14.23
N VAL A 20 13.62 6.46 -14.19
CA VAL A 20 12.34 6.17 -14.85
C VAL A 20 12.54 6.09 -16.36
N SER A 21 13.22 7.05 -16.99
CA SER A 21 13.57 7.00 -18.43
C SER A 21 14.29 5.70 -18.79
N PHE A 22 15.29 5.30 -17.99
CA PHE A 22 16.00 4.04 -18.16
C PHE A 22 15.05 2.83 -18.13
N VAL A 23 14.08 2.79 -17.20
CA VAL A 23 13.07 1.71 -17.19
C VAL A 23 12.31 1.67 -18.52
N PHE A 24 11.90 2.81 -19.06
CA PHE A 24 11.23 2.86 -20.36
C PHE A 24 12.14 2.44 -21.52
N ASP A 25 13.44 2.67 -21.43
CA ASP A 25 14.39 2.21 -22.45
C ASP A 25 14.60 0.69 -22.41
N GLN A 26 14.51 0.07 -21.24
CA GLN A 26 14.84 -1.35 -21.04
C GLN A 26 13.65 -2.30 -21.06
N PHE A 27 12.44 -1.81 -20.79
CA PHE A 27 11.26 -2.65 -20.61
C PHE A 27 10.10 -2.19 -21.48
N GLU A 28 9.46 -3.15 -22.16
CA GLU A 28 8.20 -2.92 -22.89
C GLU A 28 7.02 -2.85 -21.93
N THR A 29 6.93 -3.80 -21.00
CA THR A 29 5.88 -3.85 -19.98
C THR A 29 6.38 -3.25 -18.66
N ILE A 30 5.67 -2.23 -18.19
CA ILE A 30 5.98 -1.52 -16.95
C ILE A 30 4.70 -1.49 -16.10
N THR A 31 4.83 -1.92 -14.84
CA THR A 31 3.74 -1.94 -13.87
C THR A 31 4.14 -1.17 -12.64
N VAL A 32 3.38 -0.13 -12.29
CA VAL A 32 3.62 0.69 -11.09
C VAL A 32 2.64 0.29 -10.00
N SER A 33 3.18 -0.14 -8.86
CA SER A 33 2.37 -0.50 -7.69
C SER A 33 1.94 0.76 -6.94
N VAL A 34 0.62 0.95 -6.83
CA VAL A 34 -0.01 2.08 -6.13
C VAL A 34 -0.69 1.61 -4.85
N SER A 35 -0.64 2.43 -3.79
CA SER A 35 -1.16 2.09 -2.45
C SER A 35 -2.06 3.16 -1.82
N GLY A 36 -2.28 4.27 -2.53
CA GLY A 36 -2.99 5.45 -2.01
C GLY A 36 -2.14 6.33 -1.09
N GLY A 37 -0.87 5.95 -0.87
CA GLY A 37 0.10 6.74 -0.12
C GLY A 37 0.81 7.78 -0.95
N LYS A 38 1.43 8.76 -0.26
CA LYS A 38 2.21 9.84 -0.88
C LYS A 38 3.35 9.33 -1.77
N ASP A 39 4.07 8.30 -1.31
CA ASP A 39 5.26 7.79 -1.99
C ASP A 39 4.88 7.08 -3.30
N SER A 40 3.84 6.25 -3.29
CA SER A 40 3.34 5.60 -4.50
C SER A 40 2.63 6.57 -5.44
N THR A 41 2.01 7.64 -4.92
CA THR A 41 1.44 8.74 -5.72
C THR A 41 2.52 9.43 -6.56
N VAL A 42 3.65 9.79 -5.94
CA VAL A 42 4.76 10.44 -6.64
C VAL A 42 5.38 9.53 -7.70
N LEU A 43 5.63 8.25 -7.37
CA LEU A 43 6.17 7.31 -8.33
C LEU A 43 5.23 7.09 -9.52
N ALA A 44 3.92 6.95 -9.28
CA ALA A 44 2.94 6.83 -10.34
C ALA A 44 2.94 8.06 -11.24
N HIS A 45 2.98 9.27 -10.67
CA HIS A 45 3.03 10.50 -11.44
C HIS A 45 4.30 10.59 -12.30
N LEU A 46 5.48 10.33 -11.74
CA LEU A 46 6.74 10.31 -12.50
C LEU A 46 6.70 9.34 -13.69
N ALA A 47 6.15 8.13 -13.48
CA ALA A 47 6.02 7.13 -14.52
C ALA A 47 4.99 7.51 -15.59
N MET A 48 3.84 8.10 -15.19
CA MET A 48 2.80 8.55 -16.12
C MET A 48 3.27 9.74 -16.97
N VAL A 49 4.01 10.69 -16.41
CA VAL A 49 4.60 11.80 -17.16
C VAL A 49 5.56 11.28 -18.24
N GLU A 50 6.41 10.31 -17.90
CA GLU A 50 7.31 9.69 -18.88
C GLU A 50 6.55 8.86 -19.92
N ALA A 51 5.50 8.13 -19.52
CA ALA A 51 4.62 7.40 -20.42
C ALA A 51 3.97 8.34 -21.44
N HIS A 52 3.46 9.47 -20.96
CA HIS A 52 2.86 10.51 -21.79
C HIS A 52 3.87 11.09 -22.79
N ARG A 53 5.08 11.46 -22.31
CA ARG A 53 6.16 11.98 -23.16
C ARG A 53 6.54 11.02 -24.29
N ARG A 54 6.42 9.71 -24.05
CA ARG A 54 6.78 8.65 -25.02
C ARG A 54 5.61 8.10 -25.81
N GLY A 55 4.38 8.58 -25.58
CA GLY A 55 3.17 8.01 -26.20
C GLY A 55 2.96 6.54 -25.85
N ARG A 56 3.38 6.09 -24.66
CA ARG A 56 3.30 4.70 -24.21
C ARG A 56 2.25 4.51 -23.14
N ARG A 57 1.77 3.27 -22.99
CA ARG A 57 0.92 2.85 -21.88
C ARG A 57 1.75 2.11 -20.82
N ILE A 58 1.40 2.33 -19.56
CA ILE A 58 1.91 1.59 -18.40
C ILE A 58 0.74 1.03 -17.60
N ASN A 59 0.99 0.02 -16.78
CA ASN A 59 0.00 -0.51 -15.86
C ASN A 59 0.09 0.20 -14.51
N LEU A 60 -1.04 0.62 -13.96
CA LEU A 60 -1.14 0.96 -12.53
C LEU A 60 -1.78 -0.21 -11.79
N PHE A 61 -1.01 -0.85 -10.92
CA PHE A 61 -1.42 -2.03 -10.16
C PHE A 61 -1.81 -1.67 -8.74
N PHE A 62 -3.02 -2.06 -8.35
CA PHE A 62 -3.52 -1.93 -7.00
C PHE A 62 -4.10 -3.26 -6.53
N LEU A 63 -3.49 -3.86 -5.51
CA LEU A 63 -4.09 -4.97 -4.78
C LEU A 63 -5.01 -4.41 -3.70
N ASP A 64 -6.30 -4.63 -3.86
CA ASP A 64 -7.30 -4.06 -2.98
C ASP A 64 -7.46 -4.90 -1.70
N GLU A 65 -6.97 -4.37 -0.59
CA GLU A 65 -7.03 -5.00 0.74
C GLU A 65 -8.41 -4.94 1.43
N GLU A 66 -9.44 -4.40 0.78
CA GLU A 66 -10.81 -4.18 1.27
C GLU A 66 -10.87 -3.18 2.47
N ALA A 67 -10.17 -3.48 3.57
CA ALA A 67 -10.12 -2.73 4.82
C ALA A 67 -9.12 -1.56 4.77
N MET A 68 -9.41 -0.55 3.96
CA MET A 68 -8.56 0.64 3.76
C MET A 68 -9.33 1.94 4.01
N TYR A 69 -8.60 3.04 4.21
CA TYR A 69 -9.17 4.39 4.21
C TYR A 69 -9.89 4.68 2.90
N GLN A 70 -11.05 5.34 2.97
CA GLN A 70 -11.76 5.82 1.79
C GLN A 70 -10.92 6.83 1.02
N SER A 71 -10.19 7.72 1.71
CA SER A 71 -9.31 8.69 1.07
C SER A 71 -8.19 8.05 0.25
N SER A 72 -7.70 6.86 0.65
CA SER A 72 -6.73 6.09 -0.13
C SER A 72 -7.37 5.52 -1.39
N ILE A 73 -8.62 5.05 -1.31
CA ILE A 73 -9.38 4.57 -2.48
C ILE A 73 -9.63 5.70 -3.48
N ASP A 74 -10.06 6.86 -2.99
CA ASP A 74 -10.27 8.05 -3.82
C ASP A 74 -8.97 8.51 -4.50
N GLN A 75 -7.83 8.35 -3.81
CA GLN A 75 -6.51 8.67 -4.36
C GLN A 75 -6.09 7.69 -5.46
N ILE A 76 -6.38 6.39 -5.31
CA ILE A 76 -6.12 5.40 -6.36
C ILE A 76 -6.98 5.69 -7.60
N GLU A 77 -8.26 6.00 -7.43
CA GLU A 77 -9.13 6.37 -8.55
C GLU A 77 -8.60 7.59 -9.29
N TYR A 78 -8.26 8.66 -8.55
CA TYR A 78 -7.63 9.85 -9.12
C TYR A 78 -6.38 9.50 -9.97
N LEU A 79 -5.46 8.69 -9.45
CA LEU A 79 -4.25 8.31 -10.17
C LEU A 79 -4.55 7.49 -11.43
N MET A 80 -5.50 6.55 -11.35
CA MET A 80 -5.91 5.73 -12.48
C MET A 80 -6.63 6.50 -13.60
N ASP A 81 -7.20 7.67 -13.27
CA ASP A 81 -7.89 8.56 -14.21
C ASP A 81 -7.06 9.77 -14.65
N LEU A 82 -5.86 9.97 -14.09
CA LEU A 82 -5.06 11.18 -14.34
C LEU A 82 -4.53 11.25 -15.77
N TYR A 83 -4.11 10.11 -16.33
CA TYR A 83 -3.63 9.97 -17.72
C TYR A 83 -4.32 8.77 -18.40
N PRO A 84 -5.60 8.88 -18.77
CA PRO A 84 -6.39 7.72 -19.21
C PRO A 84 -5.86 7.06 -20.49
N GLU A 85 -5.22 7.85 -21.36
CA GLU A 85 -4.58 7.35 -22.59
C GLU A 85 -3.28 6.56 -22.32
N ASN A 86 -2.63 6.80 -21.19
CA ASN A 86 -1.34 6.20 -20.83
C ASN A 86 -1.43 5.13 -19.75
N VAL A 87 -2.61 4.88 -19.17
CA VAL A 87 -2.78 3.98 -18.03
C VAL A 87 -3.67 2.79 -18.37
N ASN A 88 -3.18 1.59 -18.06
CA ASN A 88 -3.99 0.39 -17.91
C ASN A 88 -4.31 0.19 -16.43
N LYS A 89 -5.60 0.16 -16.08
CA LYS A 89 -6.07 0.03 -14.70
C LYS A 89 -6.05 -1.44 -14.27
N LEU A 90 -5.10 -1.82 -13.44
CA LEU A 90 -5.02 -3.16 -12.85
C LEU A 90 -5.44 -3.11 -11.38
N TRP A 91 -6.74 -2.91 -11.15
CA TRP A 91 -7.34 -2.91 -9.81
C TRP A 91 -7.84 -4.33 -9.49
N LEU A 92 -7.16 -5.03 -8.58
CA LEU A 92 -7.51 -6.41 -8.22
C LEU A 92 -8.42 -6.44 -6.99
N GLN A 93 -9.65 -6.92 -7.16
CA GLN A 93 -10.62 -7.18 -6.09
C GLN A 93 -10.95 -8.67 -6.03
N ILE A 94 -9.96 -9.46 -5.60
CA ILE A 94 -9.99 -10.93 -5.56
C ILE A 94 -9.92 -11.45 -4.12
N GLU A 95 -10.29 -12.72 -3.93
CA GLU A 95 -10.17 -13.37 -2.63
C GLU A 95 -8.73 -13.72 -2.25
N PHE A 96 -8.30 -13.20 -1.12
CA PHE A 96 -7.06 -13.56 -0.42
C PHE A 96 -7.19 -13.28 1.08
N ARG A 97 -6.27 -13.84 1.86
CA ARG A 97 -6.23 -13.71 3.32
C ARG A 97 -5.32 -12.56 3.74
N LEU A 98 -5.85 -11.68 4.58
CA LEU A 98 -5.11 -10.62 5.24
C LEU A 98 -5.09 -10.87 6.75
N THR A 99 -3.93 -10.71 7.39
CA THR A 99 -3.82 -10.83 8.84
C THR A 99 -4.75 -9.82 9.51
N ASN A 100 -5.59 -10.30 10.42
CA ASN A 100 -6.42 -9.45 11.27
C ASN A 100 -5.83 -9.43 12.68
N ALA A 101 -5.20 -8.33 13.04
CA ALA A 101 -4.61 -8.15 14.36
C ALA A 101 -5.60 -7.63 15.42
N THR A 102 -6.87 -7.37 15.04
CA THR A 102 -7.86 -6.75 15.94
C THR A 102 -8.76 -7.76 16.63
N SER A 103 -8.76 -9.02 16.17
CA SER A 103 -9.59 -10.08 16.72
C SER A 103 -8.76 -11.22 17.32
N PHE A 104 -9.30 -11.85 18.37
CA PHE A 104 -8.73 -13.04 19.00
C PHE A 104 -9.23 -14.35 18.38
N ASP A 105 -10.45 -14.38 17.85
CA ASP A 105 -11.08 -15.56 17.24
C ASP A 105 -11.01 -15.55 15.70
N GLU A 106 -10.96 -14.37 15.09
CA GLU A 106 -10.90 -14.17 13.64
C GLU A 106 -9.55 -13.59 13.22
N GLY A 107 -8.48 -14.39 13.32
CA GLY A 107 -7.11 -13.95 13.04
C GLY A 107 -6.80 -13.59 11.57
N GLN A 108 -7.76 -13.77 10.65
CA GLN A 108 -7.64 -13.36 9.25
C GLN A 108 -8.95 -12.83 8.68
N LEU A 109 -8.83 -11.75 7.91
CA LEU A 109 -9.86 -11.28 6.98
C LEU A 109 -9.69 -12.01 5.66
N ILE A 110 -10.77 -12.63 5.14
CA ILE A 110 -10.82 -13.03 3.73
C ILE A 110 -11.32 -11.80 2.95
N CYS A 111 -10.38 -11.08 2.34
CA CYS A 111 -10.69 -9.91 1.53
C CYS A 111 -11.59 -10.34 0.36
N TRP A 112 -12.63 -9.57 0.05
CA TRP A 112 -13.52 -9.82 -1.07
C TRP A 112 -14.19 -11.20 -1.08
N GLU A 113 -14.41 -11.78 0.12
CA GLU A 113 -14.97 -13.13 0.33
C GLU A 113 -16.24 -13.36 -0.49
N ALA A 114 -16.25 -14.42 -1.29
CA ALA A 114 -17.36 -14.81 -2.15
C ALA A 114 -18.61 -15.06 -1.30
N GLY A 115 -19.75 -14.55 -1.76
CA GLY A 115 -21.02 -14.63 -1.03
C GLY A 115 -21.24 -13.52 0.00
N LYS A 116 -20.20 -12.87 0.54
CA LYS A 116 -20.32 -11.82 1.57
C LYS A 116 -20.39 -10.39 1.05
N HIS A 117 -20.93 -10.20 -0.15
CA HIS A 117 -21.03 -8.90 -0.83
C HIS A 117 -21.76 -7.80 -0.05
N LYS A 118 -22.67 -8.17 0.86
CA LYS A 118 -23.39 -7.22 1.75
C LYS A 118 -22.54 -6.73 2.92
N GLU A 119 -21.49 -7.46 3.28
CA GLU A 119 -20.63 -7.15 4.41
C GLU A 119 -19.40 -6.34 3.97
N TRP A 120 -18.97 -6.47 2.71
CA TRP A 120 -17.77 -5.81 2.21
C TRP A 120 -17.74 -4.31 2.51
N MET A 121 -16.53 -3.80 2.75
CA MET A 121 -16.31 -2.38 3.04
C MET A 121 -16.81 -1.42 1.94
N ARG A 122 -16.90 -1.90 0.70
CA ARG A 122 -17.45 -1.23 -0.49
C ARG A 122 -17.77 -2.27 -1.58
N SER A 123 -18.50 -1.88 -2.62
CA SER A 123 -18.78 -2.75 -3.78
C SER A 123 -17.54 -2.94 -4.65
N LYS A 124 -17.48 -4.08 -5.37
CA LYS A 124 -16.51 -4.25 -6.45
C LYS A 124 -16.79 -3.25 -7.57
N LYS A 125 -15.74 -2.73 -8.20
CA LYS A 125 -15.83 -1.84 -9.35
C LYS A 125 -16.03 -2.66 -10.62
N ALA A 126 -16.85 -2.17 -11.55
CA ALA A 126 -17.18 -2.88 -12.78
C ALA A 126 -15.93 -3.17 -13.64
N TYR A 127 -14.95 -2.26 -13.65
CA TYR A 127 -13.71 -2.40 -14.40
C TYR A 127 -12.57 -3.09 -13.64
N ALA A 128 -12.80 -3.50 -12.38
CA ALA A 128 -11.78 -4.19 -11.60
C ALA A 128 -11.60 -5.63 -12.07
N ILE A 129 -10.43 -6.18 -11.83
CA ILE A 129 -10.12 -7.59 -12.00
C ILE A 129 -10.72 -8.33 -10.79
N GLN A 130 -11.84 -9.02 -11.01
CA GLN A 130 -12.62 -9.66 -9.94
C GLN A 130 -12.32 -11.17 -9.79
N HIS A 131 -11.51 -11.73 -10.69
CA HIS A 131 -11.08 -13.12 -10.70
C HIS A 131 -9.56 -13.22 -10.82
N ARG A 132 -8.98 -14.34 -10.37
CA ARG A 132 -7.53 -14.57 -10.46
C ARG A 132 -7.10 -14.65 -11.93
N MET A 133 -5.95 -14.05 -12.24
CA MET A 133 -5.38 -14.03 -13.59
C MET A 133 -4.57 -15.30 -13.92
N TRP A 134 -4.45 -16.21 -12.96
CA TRP A 134 -3.70 -17.46 -13.05
C TRP A 134 -4.61 -18.65 -12.69
N SER A 135 -4.23 -19.84 -13.15
CA SER A 135 -4.93 -21.08 -12.80
C SER A 135 -4.63 -21.52 -11.37
N LEU A 136 -5.56 -22.24 -10.73
CA LEU A 136 -5.33 -22.82 -9.40
C LEU A 136 -4.18 -23.83 -9.40
N GLU A 137 -3.96 -24.53 -10.52
CA GLU A 137 -2.85 -25.49 -10.70
C GLU A 137 -1.48 -24.82 -10.64
N SER A 138 -1.36 -23.60 -11.19
CA SER A 138 -0.10 -22.84 -11.21
C SER A 138 0.10 -21.97 -9.96
N GLN A 139 -0.89 -21.94 -9.06
CA GLN A 139 -0.90 -21.06 -7.89
C GLN A 139 0.16 -21.50 -6.87
N THR A 140 1.02 -20.56 -6.49
CA THR A 140 1.96 -20.73 -5.39
C THR A 140 1.39 -20.14 -4.10
N VAL A 141 1.63 -20.82 -2.98
CA VAL A 141 1.28 -20.38 -1.63
C VAL A 141 2.51 -20.56 -0.76
N ARG A 142 3.03 -19.47 -0.19
CA ARG A 142 4.27 -19.49 0.62
C ARG A 142 4.10 -20.28 1.91
N ASP A 143 2.97 -20.07 2.59
CA ASP A 143 2.65 -20.72 3.85
C ASP A 143 1.29 -21.42 3.74
N ARG A 144 1.34 -22.74 3.51
CA ARG A 144 0.12 -23.55 3.35
C ARG A 144 -0.78 -23.51 4.59
N ASN A 145 -0.24 -23.26 5.78
CA ASN A 145 -1.02 -23.17 7.01
C ASN A 145 -1.81 -21.85 7.07
N LYS A 146 -1.26 -20.77 6.50
CA LYS A 146 -1.92 -19.46 6.41
C LYS A 146 -2.80 -19.31 5.17
N GLY A 147 -2.69 -20.23 4.21
CA GLY A 147 -3.42 -20.18 2.95
C GLY A 147 -2.95 -19.04 2.04
N PHE A 148 -3.75 -18.73 1.02
CA PHE A 148 -3.43 -17.74 -0.01
C PHE A 148 -3.49 -16.30 0.54
N GLY A 149 -2.34 -15.73 0.89
CA GLY A 149 -2.22 -14.43 1.56
C GLY A 149 -1.87 -13.26 0.64
N PHE A 150 -1.74 -12.07 1.23
CA PHE A 150 -1.39 -10.82 0.53
C PHE A 150 -0.17 -10.95 -0.41
N TYR A 151 0.94 -11.49 0.10
CA TYR A 151 2.15 -11.62 -0.72
C TYR A 151 2.04 -12.72 -1.79
N ASP A 152 1.20 -13.73 -1.57
CA ASP A 152 0.91 -14.75 -2.58
C ASP A 152 0.10 -14.13 -3.73
N ALA A 153 -0.86 -13.25 -3.43
CA ALA A 153 -1.63 -12.50 -4.43
C ALA A 153 -0.73 -11.67 -5.34
N ILE A 154 0.22 -10.92 -4.77
CA ILE A 154 1.18 -10.13 -5.54
C ILE A 154 2.07 -11.04 -6.39
N GLU A 155 2.66 -12.08 -5.79
CA GLU A 155 3.63 -12.92 -6.50
C GLU A 155 2.99 -13.72 -7.64
N ASN A 156 1.78 -14.25 -7.45
CA ASN A 156 1.09 -14.96 -8.52
C ASN A 156 0.65 -14.00 -9.64
N PHE A 157 0.24 -12.77 -9.31
CA PHE A 157 0.00 -11.73 -10.30
C PHE A 157 1.28 -11.41 -11.10
N GLU A 158 2.41 -11.18 -10.41
CA GLU A 158 3.69 -10.87 -11.07
C GLU A 158 4.17 -12.02 -11.99
N ARG A 159 3.90 -13.28 -11.64
CA ARG A 159 4.21 -14.47 -12.45
C ARG A 159 3.38 -14.59 -13.72
N CYS A 160 2.30 -13.81 -13.87
CA CYS A 160 1.54 -13.74 -15.12
C CYS A 160 2.27 -12.92 -16.20
N TYR A 161 3.41 -12.30 -15.85
CA TYR A 161 4.21 -11.47 -16.74
C TYR A 161 5.63 -12.02 -16.90
N THR A 162 6.28 -11.64 -17.99
CA THR A 162 7.68 -11.97 -18.30
C THR A 162 8.40 -10.70 -18.73
N ASN A 163 9.68 -10.57 -18.38
CA ASN A 163 10.51 -9.41 -18.69
C ASN A 163 9.83 -8.06 -18.38
N THR A 164 9.19 -7.98 -17.22
CA THR A 164 8.42 -6.80 -16.78
C THR A 164 9.11 -6.08 -15.64
N ALA A 165 9.06 -4.74 -15.67
CA ALA A 165 9.50 -3.89 -14.57
C ALA A 165 8.33 -3.57 -13.63
N PHE A 166 8.39 -4.10 -12.40
CA PHE A 166 7.49 -3.74 -11.31
C PHE A 166 8.09 -2.60 -10.49
N LEU A 167 7.52 -1.41 -10.60
CA LEU A 167 7.99 -0.22 -9.88
C LEU A 167 7.28 -0.09 -8.53
N VAL A 168 8.06 0.06 -7.47
CA VAL A 168 7.54 0.20 -6.10
C VAL A 168 8.06 1.49 -5.47
N GLY A 169 7.16 2.27 -4.86
CA GLY A 169 7.45 3.55 -4.19
C GLY A 169 8.20 3.40 -2.85
N LEU A 170 9.12 2.44 -2.76
CA LEU A 170 9.96 2.23 -1.59
C LEU A 170 11.07 3.27 -1.55
N ARG A 171 11.21 3.92 -0.40
CA ARG A 171 12.34 4.79 -0.08
C ARG A 171 13.25 4.09 0.91
N ALA A 172 14.54 4.20 0.67
CA ALA A 172 15.58 3.60 1.47
C ALA A 172 16.29 4.69 2.31
N ALA A 173 16.44 5.89 1.76
CA ALA A 173 16.93 7.07 2.48
C ALA A 173 15.91 7.54 3.54
N GLY A 174 16.41 7.79 4.75
CA GLY A 174 15.62 8.32 5.87
C GLY A 174 14.56 7.37 6.47
N GLU A 175 14.30 6.19 5.89
CA GLU A 175 13.31 5.24 6.41
C GLU A 175 13.90 4.11 7.26
N SER A 176 15.02 3.51 6.82
CA SER A 176 15.70 2.46 7.57
C SER A 176 17.08 2.17 6.99
N PRO A 177 18.15 2.10 7.82
CA PRO A 177 19.47 1.64 7.38
C PRO A 177 19.46 0.24 6.75
N ASN A 178 18.53 -0.62 7.17
CA ASN A 178 18.39 -1.97 6.61
C ASN A 178 17.76 -1.93 5.22
N ARG A 179 16.78 -1.06 4.97
CA ARG A 179 16.22 -0.83 3.62
C ARG A 179 17.27 -0.25 2.69
N TRP A 180 18.06 0.70 3.18
CA TRP A 180 19.21 1.24 2.44
C TRP A 180 20.15 0.13 1.99
N ARG A 181 20.65 -0.68 2.94
CA ARG A 181 21.56 -1.80 2.63
C ARG A 181 20.92 -2.82 1.68
N ALA A 182 19.64 -3.13 1.85
CA ALA A 182 18.96 -4.12 1.00
C ALA A 182 18.90 -3.68 -0.48
N VAL A 183 18.71 -2.38 -0.72
CA VAL A 183 18.57 -1.84 -2.09
C VAL A 183 19.93 -1.58 -2.75
N VAL A 184 20.92 -1.10 -2.00
CA VAL A 184 22.20 -0.63 -2.57
C VAL A 184 23.34 -1.66 -2.57
N LYS A 185 23.25 -2.73 -1.77
CA LYS A 185 24.40 -3.64 -1.56
C LYS A 185 24.61 -4.61 -2.73
N ASN A 186 23.54 -5.11 -3.33
CA ASN A 186 23.58 -6.18 -4.32
C ASN A 186 23.01 -5.67 -5.65
N PRO A 187 23.85 -5.15 -6.56
CA PRO A 187 23.36 -4.69 -7.85
C PRO A 187 22.82 -5.86 -8.68
N ILE A 188 21.83 -5.55 -9.51
CA ILE A 188 21.32 -6.45 -10.55
C ILE A 188 21.86 -6.03 -11.92
N SER A 189 21.85 -6.94 -12.88
CA SER A 189 22.17 -6.67 -14.28
C SER A 189 20.87 -6.63 -15.09
N ILE A 190 20.66 -5.55 -15.84
CA ILE A 190 19.54 -5.39 -16.78
C ILE A 190 20.16 -5.01 -18.12
N ASN A 191 20.13 -5.92 -19.09
CA ASN A 191 20.72 -5.73 -20.43
C ASN A 191 22.15 -5.17 -20.41
N GLY A 192 23.00 -5.68 -19.49
CA GLY A 192 24.40 -5.24 -19.34
C GLY A 192 24.58 -3.99 -18.47
N HIS A 193 23.51 -3.29 -18.10
CA HIS A 193 23.55 -2.17 -17.16
C HIS A 193 23.48 -2.67 -15.72
N ARG A 194 24.36 -2.13 -14.87
CA ARG A 194 24.30 -2.40 -13.42
C ARG A 194 23.38 -1.43 -12.71
N VAL A 195 22.41 -1.99 -12.00
CA VAL A 195 21.34 -1.26 -11.32
C VAL A 195 21.41 -1.51 -9.81
N PHE A 196 21.57 -0.46 -9.02
CA PHE A 196 21.69 -0.46 -7.55
C PHE A 196 20.39 -0.04 -6.85
N TRP A 197 19.26 -0.24 -7.53
CA TRP A 197 17.94 0.16 -7.08
C TRP A 197 16.88 -0.83 -7.52
N GLY A 198 17.19 -2.13 -7.48
CA GLY A 198 16.28 -3.17 -7.89
C GLY A 198 16.67 -4.55 -7.39
N SER A 199 15.76 -5.50 -7.57
CA SER A 199 15.93 -6.91 -7.21
C SER A 199 15.35 -7.80 -8.32
N PRO A 200 15.97 -8.97 -8.61
CA PRO A 200 15.41 -9.90 -9.58
C PRO A 200 14.17 -10.58 -9.01
N LYS A 201 13.19 -10.89 -9.86
CA LYS A 201 11.93 -11.52 -9.49
C LYS A 201 11.53 -12.56 -10.54
N GLY A 202 12.19 -13.72 -10.51
CA GLY A 202 12.02 -14.73 -11.55
C GLY A 202 12.44 -14.17 -12.92
N ALA A 203 11.50 -14.17 -13.87
CA ALA A 203 11.71 -13.57 -15.20
C ALA A 203 11.48 -12.04 -15.25
N ASN A 204 11.18 -11.41 -14.10
CA ASN A 204 10.84 -9.99 -13.98
C ASN A 204 11.82 -9.27 -13.04
N PHE A 205 11.64 -7.96 -12.89
CA PHE A 205 12.44 -7.13 -11.98
C PHE A 205 11.54 -6.25 -11.12
N THR A 206 11.85 -6.14 -9.83
CA THR A 206 11.28 -5.10 -8.97
C THR A 206 12.27 -3.96 -8.86
N LEU A 207 11.85 -2.74 -9.17
CA LEU A 207 12.71 -1.57 -9.21
C LEU A 207 12.18 -0.44 -8.32
N TYR A 208 13.10 0.38 -7.79
CA TYR A 208 12.82 1.43 -6.81
C TYR A 208 13.37 2.79 -7.28
N PRO A 209 12.75 3.46 -8.27
CA PRO A 209 13.28 4.71 -8.84
C PRO A 209 13.34 5.91 -7.89
N MET A 210 12.87 5.77 -6.65
CA MET A 210 12.91 6.82 -5.63
C MET A 210 13.62 6.38 -4.34
N TYR A 211 14.45 5.33 -4.39
CA TYR A 211 15.06 4.74 -3.19
C TYR A 211 15.89 5.74 -2.35
N ASP A 212 16.40 6.81 -2.95
CA ASP A 212 17.24 7.85 -2.34
C ASP A 212 16.46 9.11 -1.95
N TRP A 213 15.13 9.12 -2.09
CA TRP A 213 14.30 10.25 -1.67
C TRP A 213 14.01 10.23 -0.17
N ASN A 214 14.03 11.42 0.43
CA ASN A 214 13.55 11.65 1.79
C ASN A 214 12.07 12.08 1.78
N THR A 215 11.47 12.10 2.97
CA THR A 215 10.06 12.51 3.14
C THR A 215 9.79 13.93 2.63
N SER A 216 10.72 14.85 2.84
CA SER A 216 10.59 16.24 2.38
C SER A 216 10.61 16.35 0.86
N ASP A 217 11.40 15.52 0.17
CA ASP A 217 11.47 15.50 -1.30
C ASP A 217 10.12 15.07 -1.90
N VAL A 218 9.48 14.06 -1.29
CA VAL A 218 8.14 13.60 -1.69
C VAL A 218 7.11 14.71 -1.55
N TRP A 219 7.07 15.39 -0.40
CA TRP A 219 6.14 16.49 -0.18
C TRP A 219 6.43 17.71 -1.06
N ARG A 220 7.72 18.00 -1.27
CA ARG A 220 8.15 19.08 -2.17
C ARG A 220 7.68 18.83 -3.60
N TYR A 221 7.84 17.61 -4.09
CA TYR A 221 7.35 17.23 -5.41
C TYR A 221 5.83 17.33 -5.53
N ILE A 222 5.08 16.82 -4.53
CA ILE A 222 3.62 16.95 -4.49
C ILE A 222 3.18 18.42 -4.57
N TYR A 223 3.89 19.30 -3.84
CA TYR A 223 3.62 20.73 -3.84
C TYR A 223 3.94 21.38 -5.20
N ASP A 224 5.16 21.17 -5.72
CA ASP A 224 5.63 21.81 -6.96
C ASP A 224 4.78 21.39 -8.17
N GLU A 225 4.41 20.11 -8.25
CA GLU A 225 3.60 19.52 -9.33
C GLU A 225 2.09 19.66 -9.08
N LYS A 226 1.69 20.28 -7.96
CA LYS A 226 0.28 20.51 -7.55
C LYS A 226 -0.56 19.22 -7.54
N LEU A 227 0.04 18.12 -7.08
CA LEU A 227 -0.63 16.82 -7.10
C LEU A 227 -1.67 16.73 -5.99
N ARG A 228 -2.84 16.20 -6.34
CA ARG A 228 -3.79 15.71 -5.33
C ARG A 228 -3.15 14.56 -4.55
N TYR A 229 -3.31 14.61 -3.23
CA TYR A 229 -2.91 13.55 -2.32
C TYR A 229 -4.09 13.12 -1.43
N SER A 230 -3.92 11.99 -0.74
CA SER A 230 -4.92 11.45 0.19
C SER A 230 -5.15 12.41 1.37
N LYS A 231 -6.39 12.89 1.55
CA LYS A 231 -6.76 13.87 2.60
C LYS A 231 -6.48 13.41 4.02
N ILE A 232 -6.23 12.11 4.24
CA ILE A 232 -5.79 11.58 5.52
C ILE A 232 -4.53 12.28 6.05
N TYR A 233 -3.64 12.73 5.16
CA TYR A 233 -2.44 13.45 5.56
C TYR A 233 -2.74 14.83 6.15
N ASP A 234 -3.82 15.50 5.72
CA ASP A 234 -4.25 16.77 6.33
C ASP A 234 -4.69 16.55 7.77
N PHE A 235 -5.42 15.46 8.02
CA PHE A 235 -5.85 15.11 9.37
C PHE A 235 -4.68 14.69 10.25
N GLN A 236 -3.74 13.91 9.73
CA GLN A 236 -2.50 13.57 10.43
C GLN A 236 -1.70 14.83 10.79
N LEU A 237 -1.56 15.77 9.85
CA LEU A 237 -0.89 17.05 10.10
C LEU A 237 -1.60 17.86 11.19
N LYS A 238 -2.93 18.02 11.09
CA LYS A 238 -3.74 18.74 12.09
C LYS A 238 -3.63 18.11 13.48
N LYS A 239 -3.48 16.80 13.55
CA LYS A 239 -3.28 16.04 14.78
C LYS A 239 -1.86 16.14 15.34
N GLY A 240 -0.94 16.77 14.61
CA GLY A 240 0.44 16.98 15.03
C GLY A 240 1.38 15.81 14.73
N TYR A 241 1.07 14.98 13.73
CA TYR A 241 1.99 13.92 13.32
C TYR A 241 3.28 14.50 12.76
N PRO A 242 4.46 14.00 13.16
CA PRO A 242 5.70 14.27 12.46
C PRO A 242 5.62 13.82 10.99
N LEU A 243 6.19 14.58 10.06
CA LEU A 243 6.13 14.28 8.62
C LEU A 243 6.63 12.87 8.28
N ASN A 244 7.67 12.39 8.97
CA ASN A 244 8.24 11.05 8.78
C ASN A 244 7.36 9.91 9.31
N GLU A 245 6.39 10.20 10.18
CA GLU A 245 5.40 9.24 10.66
C GLU A 245 4.12 9.21 9.82
N MET A 246 3.95 10.17 8.89
CA MET A 246 2.79 10.23 8.01
C MET A 246 2.79 9.09 7.01
N ARG A 247 1.99 8.06 7.31
CA ARG A 247 1.86 6.84 6.53
C ARG A 247 0.39 6.40 6.47
N VAL A 248 0.10 5.65 5.41
CA VAL A 248 -1.19 4.99 5.20
C VAL A 248 -0.92 3.54 4.84
N SER A 249 -1.81 2.66 5.27
CA SER A 249 -1.76 1.22 5.05
C SER A 249 -3.14 0.64 5.37
N SER A 250 -3.32 -0.67 5.16
CA SER A 250 -4.53 -1.38 5.63
C SER A 250 -4.81 -1.12 7.11
N LEU A 251 -6.08 -1.09 7.49
CA LEU A 251 -6.53 -0.68 8.81
C LEU A 251 -6.44 -1.78 9.88
N ILE A 252 -6.11 -3.02 9.51
CA ILE A 252 -6.22 -4.19 10.41
C ILE A 252 -4.94 -5.00 10.67
N HIS A 253 -3.81 -4.58 10.12
CA HIS A 253 -2.53 -5.26 10.36
C HIS A 253 -1.89 -4.82 11.68
N GLU A 254 -0.89 -5.54 12.16
CA GLU A 254 -0.29 -5.34 13.49
C GLU A 254 0.35 -3.95 13.70
N ARG A 255 0.62 -3.20 12.63
CA ARG A 255 1.18 -1.84 12.70
C ARG A 255 0.13 -0.74 12.47
N SER A 256 -1.13 -1.08 12.21
CA SER A 256 -2.21 -0.11 12.00
C SER A 256 -2.88 0.38 13.28
N PHE A 257 -2.53 -0.10 14.47
CA PHE A 257 -3.24 0.28 15.69
C PHE A 257 -3.34 1.80 15.90
N LYS A 258 -2.25 2.55 15.65
CA LYS A 258 -2.27 4.02 15.72
C LYS A 258 -3.26 4.63 14.71
N SER A 259 -3.23 4.15 13.47
CA SER A 259 -4.20 4.51 12.42
C SER A 259 -5.64 4.20 12.82
N LEU A 260 -5.89 3.03 13.40
CA LEU A 260 -7.21 2.59 13.84
C LEU A 260 -7.76 3.45 14.98
N CYS A 261 -6.89 3.89 15.90
CA CYS A 261 -7.26 4.77 17.02
C CYS A 261 -7.79 6.13 16.57
N ASP A 262 -7.27 6.62 15.44
CA ASP A 262 -7.58 7.94 14.90
C ASP A 262 -8.65 7.89 13.82
N LEU A 263 -8.92 6.71 13.26
CA LEU A 263 -9.92 6.49 12.23
C LEU A 263 -11.33 7.04 12.57
N PRO A 264 -11.87 6.92 13.81
CA PRO A 264 -13.17 7.51 14.13
C PRO A 264 -13.22 9.03 13.96
N GLU A 265 -12.09 9.72 14.16
CA GLU A 265 -11.97 11.18 14.00
C GLU A 265 -11.75 11.56 12.54
N PHE A 266 -10.99 10.73 11.80
CA PHE A 266 -10.60 11.01 10.43
C PHE A 266 -11.67 10.60 9.40
N GLU A 267 -12.23 9.41 9.54
CA GLU A 267 -13.25 8.83 8.66
C GLU A 267 -14.30 8.01 9.45
N PRO A 268 -15.23 8.66 10.17
CA PRO A 268 -16.20 7.97 11.03
C PRO A 268 -17.08 6.96 10.28
N LYS A 269 -17.42 7.25 9.01
CA LYS A 269 -18.20 6.32 8.18
C LYS A 269 -17.41 5.05 7.82
N THR A 270 -16.11 5.19 7.55
CA THR A 270 -15.21 4.06 7.28
C THR A 270 -15.05 3.22 8.54
N TYR A 271 -14.83 3.86 9.70
CA TYR A 271 -14.79 3.17 10.99
C TYR A 271 -16.08 2.35 11.26
N ALA A 272 -17.25 2.96 11.07
CA ALA A 272 -18.53 2.28 11.30
C ALA A 272 -18.75 1.08 10.36
N ARG A 273 -18.27 1.12 9.12
CA ARG A 273 -18.27 -0.05 8.22
C ARG A 273 -17.28 -1.11 8.68
N LEU A 274 -16.11 -0.70 9.16
CA LEU A 274 -15.06 -1.60 9.62
C LEU A 274 -15.52 -2.43 10.83
N CYS A 275 -16.15 -1.80 11.84
CA CYS A 275 -16.77 -2.50 12.98
C CYS A 275 -17.85 -3.51 12.56
N LYS A 276 -18.58 -3.25 11.47
CA LYS A 276 -19.57 -4.20 10.95
C LYS A 276 -18.92 -5.37 10.22
N ARG A 277 -17.80 -5.13 9.53
CA ARG A 277 -17.12 -6.11 8.67
C ARG A 277 -16.18 -7.03 9.45
N ILE A 278 -15.58 -6.53 10.53
CA ILE A 278 -14.47 -7.16 11.23
C ILE A 278 -14.68 -7.00 12.73
N LYS A 279 -14.68 -8.14 13.45
CA LYS A 279 -14.82 -8.13 14.90
C LYS A 279 -13.56 -7.61 15.59
N GLY A 280 -13.75 -7.06 16.79
CA GLY A 280 -12.66 -6.60 17.66
C GLY A 280 -12.07 -5.25 17.24
N ILE A 281 -12.62 -4.59 16.22
CA ILE A 281 -12.18 -3.25 15.79
C ILE A 281 -12.41 -2.24 16.91
N ALA A 282 -13.57 -2.28 17.56
CA ALA A 282 -13.88 -1.39 18.67
C ALA A 282 -12.97 -1.67 19.87
N LEU A 283 -12.73 -2.95 20.18
CA LEU A 283 -11.79 -3.34 21.24
C LEU A 283 -10.36 -2.84 20.96
N ALA A 284 -9.85 -3.08 19.75
CA ALA A 284 -8.51 -2.65 19.34
C ALA A 284 -8.36 -1.12 19.38
N GLN A 285 -9.39 -0.38 18.96
CA GLN A 285 -9.43 1.07 19.03
C GLN A 285 -9.41 1.58 20.48
N GLU A 286 -10.24 1.02 21.37
CA GLU A 286 -10.33 1.47 22.75
C GLU A 286 -9.08 1.10 23.57
N THR A 287 -8.51 -0.08 23.33
CA THR A 287 -7.27 -0.56 23.99
C THR A 287 -6.02 0.15 23.48
N GLY A 288 -5.97 0.52 22.20
CA GLY A 288 -4.85 1.24 21.60
C GLY A 288 -4.84 2.74 21.95
N LYS A 289 -6.01 3.39 22.03
CA LYS A 289 -6.11 4.83 22.29
C LYS A 289 -5.94 5.17 23.76
N ASN A 290 -6.45 4.29 24.63
CA ASN A 290 -6.39 4.49 26.05
C ASN A 290 -5.90 3.21 26.71
N ALA A 291 -5.03 3.34 27.71
CA ALA A 291 -4.77 2.24 28.63
C ALA A 291 -6.01 1.86 29.47
N LYS A 292 -7.25 2.26 29.10
CA LYS A 292 -8.48 1.99 29.83
C LYS A 292 -8.67 0.50 30.08
N LEU A 293 -8.35 -0.40 29.17
CA LEU A 293 -8.47 -1.83 29.50
C LEU A 293 -7.53 -2.25 30.65
N PHE A 294 -6.39 -1.57 30.79
CA PHE A 294 -5.36 -1.81 31.81
C PHE A 294 -5.40 -0.83 33.00
N ARG A 295 -6.24 0.23 32.94
CA ARG A 295 -6.28 1.36 33.88
C ARG A 295 -7.68 1.94 34.10
N ALA A 296 -8.74 1.34 33.56
CA ALA A 296 -10.10 1.86 33.76
C ALA A 296 -10.52 1.61 35.20
N ARG A 297 -10.84 2.71 35.88
CA ARG A 297 -11.27 2.71 37.29
C ARG A 297 -12.79 2.79 37.45
N LYS A 298 -13.52 3.05 36.36
CA LYS A 298 -14.97 3.25 36.38
C LYS A 298 -15.63 2.59 35.17
N LEU A 299 -16.58 1.71 35.42
CA LEU A 299 -17.35 1.00 34.40
C LEU A 299 -18.25 2.00 33.64
N PRO A 300 -18.37 1.91 32.29
CA PRO A 300 -19.27 2.79 31.55
C PRO A 300 -20.73 2.57 31.98
N LYS A 301 -21.51 3.65 32.04
CA LYS A 301 -22.85 3.68 32.68
C LYS A 301 -23.85 2.64 32.13
N ASN A 302 -23.67 2.22 30.89
CA ASN A 302 -24.61 1.31 30.20
C ASN A 302 -24.27 -0.18 30.39
N PHE A 303 -23.24 -0.52 31.17
CA PHE A 303 -22.83 -1.91 31.37
C PHE A 303 -22.92 -2.32 32.84
N LYS A 304 -23.35 -3.57 33.08
CA LYS A 304 -23.54 -4.14 34.42
C LYS A 304 -22.25 -4.74 35.01
N SER A 305 -21.28 -5.09 34.18
CA SER A 305 -19.98 -5.62 34.61
C SER A 305 -18.89 -5.36 33.57
N TRP A 306 -17.62 -5.46 33.98
CA TRP A 306 -16.47 -5.39 33.06
C TRP A 306 -16.47 -6.53 32.04
N ILE A 307 -16.98 -7.71 32.41
CA ILE A 307 -17.16 -8.84 31.50
C ILE A 307 -18.14 -8.47 30.39
N ALA A 308 -19.30 -7.90 30.74
CA ALA A 308 -20.29 -7.47 29.75
C ALA A 308 -19.74 -6.37 28.82
N TYR A 309 -18.94 -5.44 29.34
CA TYR A 309 -18.30 -4.41 28.51
C TYR A 309 -17.23 -5.00 27.57
N ARG A 310 -16.38 -5.91 28.07
CA ARG A 310 -15.39 -6.64 27.26
C ARG A 310 -16.08 -7.43 26.15
N ASP A 311 -17.12 -8.19 26.49
CA ASP A 311 -17.82 -9.06 25.54
C ASP A 311 -18.53 -8.23 24.47
N PHE A 312 -19.10 -7.08 24.83
CA PHE A 312 -19.61 -6.11 23.87
C PHE A 312 -18.52 -5.63 22.91
N LEU A 313 -17.36 -5.21 23.42
CA LEU A 313 -16.25 -4.74 22.58
C LEU A 313 -15.67 -5.83 21.66
N LEU A 314 -15.71 -7.10 22.08
CA LEU A 314 -15.29 -8.25 21.27
C LEU A 314 -16.29 -8.60 20.16
N GLN A 315 -17.58 -8.31 20.37
CA GLN A 315 -18.63 -8.54 19.37
C GLN A 315 -18.68 -7.46 18.27
N THR A 316 -18.10 -6.28 18.52
CA THR A 316 -18.10 -5.09 17.65
C THR A 316 -16.73 -4.76 17.05
#